data_AF-A0A5K1FEF1-F1
#
_entry.id   AF-A0A5K1FEF1-F1
#
_cell.length_a   1.000
_cell.length_b   1.000
_cell.length_c   1.000
_cell.angle_alpha   90.00
_cell.angle_beta   90.00
_cell.angle_gamma   90.00
#
_symmetry.space_group_name_H-M   'P 1'
#
loop_
_entity.id
_entity.type
_entity.pdbx_description
1 polymer ?
#
loop_
_entity_poly.entity_id
_entity_poly.type
_entity_poly.pdbx_seq_one_letter_code
_entity_poly.pdbx_strand_id
1 'polypeptide(L)' 'MTYLSLWGNMLTNVPGNRELSILTSFTNCRLLEKVVLSQNHLNGILPASVGNLTTTLLELDLSSNQIE' A
#
# COMPACT_ATOMS: atom_id res chain seq x y z
N MET A 1 -15.79 3.22 -1.40
CA MET A 1 -15.19 1.87 -1.36
C MET A 1 -14.41 1.76 -0.07
N THR A 2 -14.74 0.80 0.79
CA THR A 2 -14.12 0.63 2.12
C THR A 2 -13.06 -0.46 2.13
N TYR A 3 -13.15 -1.41 1.20
CA TYR A 3 -12.22 -2.52 1.06
C TYR A 3 -11.59 -2.51 -0.34
N LEU A 4 -10.26 -2.60 -0.40
CA LEU A 4 -9.49 -2.79 -1.63
C LEU A 4 -8.61 -4.04 -1.48
N SER A 5 -8.71 -4.96 -2.43
CA SER A 5 -7.81 -6.11 -2.52
C SER A 5 -7.18 -6.19 -3.90
N LEU A 6 -5.86 -6.21 -3.92
CA LEU A 6 -5.01 -6.50 -5.08
C LEU A 6 -4.03 -7.63 -4.74
N TRP A 7 -4.43 -8.51 -3.83
CA TRP A 7 -3.64 -9.67 -3.44
C TRP A 7 -3.29 -10.57 -4.63
N GLY A 8 -2.09 -11.15 -4.65
CA GLY A 8 -1.71 -12.17 -5.63
C GLY A 8 -1.49 -11.63 -7.05
N ASN A 9 -0.99 -10.40 -7.17
CA ASN A 9 -0.70 -9.76 -8.46
C ASN A 9 0.82 -9.60 -8.68
N MET A 10 1.20 -8.99 -9.81
CA MET A 10 2.59 -8.67 -10.15
C MET A 10 2.91 -7.18 -9.91
N LEU A 11 2.31 -6.55 -8.90
CA LEU A 11 2.55 -5.14 -8.62
C LEU A 11 4.01 -4.94 -8.17
N THR A 12 4.68 -3.97 -8.78
CA THR A 12 6.02 -3.52 -8.41
C THR A 12 5.97 -2.07 -7.97
N ASN A 13 7.00 -1.61 -7.26
CA ASN A 13 7.14 -0.17 -7.04
C ASN A 13 7.50 0.54 -8.36
N VAL A 14 7.32 1.86 -8.38
CA VAL A 14 7.77 2.70 -9.49
C VAL A 14 9.31 2.62 -9.56
N PRO A 15 9.91 2.32 -10.73
CA PRO A 15 11.35 2.25 -10.87
C PRO A 15 12.04 3.53 -10.41
N GLY A 16 13.05 3.40 -9.56
CA GLY A 16 13.79 4.53 -8.98
C GLY A 16 13.17 5.14 -7.71
N ASN A 17 11.94 4.78 -7.34
CA ASN A 17 11.37 5.17 -6.05
C ASN A 17 11.86 4.22 -4.95
N ARG A 18 12.37 4.81 -3.86
CA ARG A 18 12.71 4.06 -2.65
C ARG A 18 11.49 3.80 -1.78
N GLU A 19 10.55 4.75 -1.73
CA GLU A 19 9.32 4.64 -0.97
C GLU A 19 8.20 4.01 -1.83
N LEU A 20 7.28 3.28 -1.19
CA LEU A 20 6.11 2.70 -1.84
C LEU A 20 5.09 3.78 -2.25
N SER A 21 5.23 4.33 -3.46
CA SER A 21 4.36 5.39 -3.96
C SER A 21 2.92 4.94 -4.24
N ILE A 22 2.65 3.63 -4.33
CA ILE A 22 1.27 3.13 -4.40
C ILE A 22 0.47 3.53 -3.15
N LEU A 23 1.11 3.57 -1.99
CA LEU A 23 0.45 3.93 -0.74
C LEU A 23 0.01 5.40 -0.76
N THR A 24 0.82 6.31 -1.33
CA THR A 24 0.45 7.73 -1.38
C THR A 24 -0.81 7.99 -2.21
N SER A 25 -1.15 7.11 -3.16
CA SER A 25 -2.41 7.19 -3.93
C SER A 25 -3.65 6.98 -3.06
N PHE A 26 -3.52 6.32 -1.90
CA PHE A 26 -4.63 6.09 -0.97
C PHE A 26 -4.93 7.28 -0.06
N THR A 27 -4.04 8.29 0.02
CA THR A 27 -4.23 9.49 0.85
C THR A 27 -5.53 10.25 0.59
N ASN A 28 -6.08 10.14 -0.63
CA ASN A 28 -7.34 10.76 -1.01
C ASN A 28 -8.58 9.86 -0.79
N CYS A 29 -8.37 8.59 -0.44
CA CYS A 29 -9.44 7.61 -0.23
C CYS A 29 -9.95 7.64 1.22
N ARG A 30 -10.69 8.69 1.59
CA ARG A 30 -11.15 8.97 2.97
C ARG A 30 -12.05 7.89 3.61
N LEU A 31 -12.58 6.97 2.83
CA LEU A 31 -13.47 5.90 3.30
C LEU A 31 -12.79 4.53 3.30
N LEU A 32 -11.50 4.44 2.96
CA LEU A 32 -10.82 3.17 2.82
C LEU A 32 -10.41 2.64 4.20
N GLU A 33 -10.98 1.49 4.56
CA GLU A 33 -10.80 0.85 5.86
C GLU A 33 -9.81 -0.31 5.80
N LYS A 34 -9.75 -1.03 4.67
CA LYS A 34 -8.86 -2.18 4.51
C LYS A 34 -8.25 -2.24 3.12
N VAL A 35 -6.93 -2.43 3.10
CA VAL A 35 -6.12 -2.58 1.88
C VAL A 35 -5.30 -3.85 1.98
N VAL A 36 -5.48 -4.74 1.01
CA VAL A 36 -4.72 -5.99 0.88
C VAL A 36 -3.86 -5.93 -0.38
N LEU A 37 -2.55 -5.82 -0.19
CA LEU A 37 -1.52 -5.80 -1.24
C LEU A 37 -0.56 -6.99 -1.11
N SER A 38 -0.89 -7.97 -0.26
CA SER A 38 -0.02 -9.11 -0.02
C SER A 38 0.17 -9.99 -1.27
N GLN A 39 1.25 -10.78 -1.28
CA GLN A 39 1.66 -11.61 -2.43
C GLN A 39 1.79 -10.79 -3.73
N ASN A 40 2.64 -9.77 -3.68
CA ASN A 40 3.03 -8.96 -4.83
C ASN A 40 4.57 -8.87 -4.90
N HIS A 41 5.09 -8.06 -5.83
CA HIS A 41 6.52 -7.81 -6.00
C HIS A 41 6.89 -6.38 -5.57
N LEU A 42 6.15 -5.82 -4.59
CA LEU A 42 6.41 -4.47 -4.09
C LEU A 42 7.73 -4.48 -3.30
N ASN A 43 8.56 -3.47 -3.54
CA ASN A 43 9.87 -3.34 -2.93
C ASN A 43 10.15 -1.88 -2.50
N GLY A 44 11.07 -1.72 -1.55
CA GLY A 44 11.40 -0.44 -0.95
C GLY A 44 10.87 -0.32 0.48
N ILE A 45 10.73 0.92 0.96
CA ILE A 45 10.32 1.24 2.33
C ILE A 45 8.90 1.84 2.37
N LEU A 46 8.28 1.78 3.55
CA LEU A 46 7.08 2.56 3.80
C LEU A 46 7.40 4.06 3.71
N PRO A 47 6.58 4.86 2.99
CA PRO A 47 6.74 6.31 3.00
C PRO A 47 6.51 6.86 4.40
N ALA A 48 7.19 7.94 4.77
CA ALA A 48 6.97 8.60 6.07
C ALA A 48 5.50 9.04 6.29
N SER A 49 4.76 9.24 5.20
CA SER A 49 3.33 9.56 5.19
C SER A 49 2.40 8.35 5.35
N VAL A 50 2.91 7.15 5.63
CA VAL A 50 2.10 5.93 5.84
C VAL A 50 1.05 6.11 6.96
N GLY A 51 1.35 6.92 7.99
CA GLY A 51 0.38 7.26 9.03
C GLY A 51 -0.76 8.18 8.56
N ASN A 52 -0.60 8.82 7.40
CA ASN A 52 -1.56 9.77 6.82
C ASN A 52 -2.33 9.18 5.63
N LEU A 53 -2.28 7.85 5.42
CA LEU A 53 -2.89 7.20 4.25
C LEU A 53 -4.40 7.36 4.19
N THR A 54 -5.09 7.37 5.32
CA THR A 54 -6.47 7.83 5.44
C THR A 54 -6.83 7.77 6.92
N THR A 55 -7.76 8.63 7.34
CA THR A 55 -8.25 8.66 8.72
C THR A 55 -9.07 7.42 9.09
N THR A 56 -9.42 6.59 8.12
CA THR A 56 -10.29 5.42 8.29
C THR A 56 -9.57 4.08 8.13
N LEU A 57 -8.28 4.04 7.79
CA LEU A 57 -7.57 2.79 7.53
C LEU A 57 -7.42 2.00 8.83
N LEU A 58 -7.99 0.81 8.86
CA LEU A 58 -7.91 -0.14 9.97
C LEU A 58 -6.89 -1.25 9.69
N GLU A 59 -6.71 -1.63 8.42
CA GLU A 59 -5.85 -2.74 8.04
C GLU A 59 -5.10 -2.45 6.73
N LEU A 60 -3.78 -2.63 6.76
CA LEU A 60 -2.90 -2.61 5.60
C LEU A 60 -2.07 -3.90 5.60
N ASP A 61 -2.44 -4.85 4.73
CA ASP A 61 -1.67 -6.09 4.57
C ASP A 61 -0.71 -5.96 3.39
N LEU A 62 0.58 -5.95 3.72
CA LEU A 62 1.70 -5.90 2.79
C LEU A 62 2.53 -7.19 2.82
N SER A 63 2.06 -8.23 3.49
CA SER A 63 2.80 -9.49 3.67
C SER A 63 3.16 -10.17 2.35
N SER A 64 4.21 -10.97 2.32
CA SER A 64 4.69 -11.64 1.09
C SER A 64 4.99 -10.65 -0.05
N ASN A 65 5.63 -9.53 0.28
CA ASN A 65 6.30 -8.60 -0.64
C ASN A 65 7.80 -8.51 -0.28
N GLN A 66 8.56 -7.67 -0.96
CA GLN A 66 10.01 -7.47 -0.81
C GLN A 66 10.31 -6.12 -0.13
N ILE A 67 9.57 -5.80 0.93
CA ILE A 67 9.63 -4.52 1.64
C ILE A 67 10.73 -4.59 2.71
N GLU A 68 11.51 -3.51 2.84
CA GLU A 68 12.61 -3.34 3.81
C GLU A 68 12.11 -2.79 5.16
#